data_AF-A0A4R7FYH1-F1
#
_entry.id   AF-A0A4R7FYH1-F1
#
_cell.length_a   1.000
_cell.length_b   1.000
_cell.length_c   1.000
_cell.angle_alpha   90.00
_cell.angle_beta   90.00
_cell.angle_gamma   90.00
#
_symmetry.space_group_name_H-M   'P 1'
#
loop_
_entity.id
_entity.type
_entity.pdbx_description
1 polymer ?
#
loop_
_entity_poly.entity_id
_entity_poly.type
_entity_poly.pdbx_seq_one_letter_code
_entity_poly.pdbx_strand_id
1 'polypeptide(L)'
;MPPSGSHRVQTPTPVLETDNWGVAYGDKVILSSLQLQIAPCAITALMGPVGGGKSTVLRSLAGLNDENPRFVQWGQLRYAGQPLASDHRPHLVRQHVRLMQSSVQDSISELLPQAHLLSGLDRRAWCEAYLDRMGFADIKPMLAQTTVELSAMHQRAVAILREAAAQPLLLMCDEPSADLQDYDSYLLLELLKRIAQERAVLLVTHNQRHAQRVADHVLLLAGGAVQETSRAEHFFSAPYSPAGQQFVRSGSCAVVVPQQSVQEAMEAESVPAAAQAPAPTAAQAARQSQRAVLPDLALANPVLAAEHFVPSARGPRGFAWLVPGKLAGTPLPGVVNDADVDLQALKRCGVTVLVSLTEKDIDQAALARNGLRNVHLPVHDREPPSVSQLQMLMLKMKRLLLAGEVLAVHCLAGLGRTGTVLAAWLVFEGVTAEEALRRVREIEPQYVQSEQQERSLLAYEEMLLEKMG
;
A
#
# COMPACT_ATOMS: atom_id res chain seq x y z
N MET A 1 6.41 38.09 -50.55
CA MET A 1 6.97 37.48 -49.32
C MET A 1 5.93 37.62 -48.22
N PRO A 2 5.30 36.54 -47.73
CA PRO A 2 4.51 36.62 -46.52
C PRO A 2 5.43 36.49 -45.29
N PRO A 3 5.10 37.11 -44.15
CA PRO A 3 5.94 37.11 -42.97
C PRO A 3 5.88 35.75 -42.27
N SER A 4 7.06 35.23 -41.95
CA SER A 4 7.31 34.06 -41.12
C SER A 4 6.93 34.32 -39.67
N GLY A 5 5.66 34.05 -39.32
CA GLY A 5 5.20 33.97 -37.95
C GLY A 5 5.63 32.64 -37.34
N SER A 6 6.67 32.67 -36.50
CA SER A 6 6.99 31.55 -35.62
C SER A 6 5.86 31.37 -34.62
N HIS A 7 4.96 30.42 -34.90
CA HIS A 7 4.05 29.88 -33.90
C HIS A 7 4.91 29.26 -32.78
N ARG A 8 5.22 30.05 -31.75
CA ARG A 8 5.57 29.48 -30.45
C ARG A 8 4.34 28.67 -30.02
N VAL A 9 4.44 27.36 -30.13
CA VAL A 9 3.50 26.44 -29.47
C VAL A 9 3.54 26.82 -28.00
N GLN A 10 2.49 27.51 -27.54
CA GLN A 10 2.30 27.74 -26.11
C GLN A 10 2.11 26.35 -25.51
N THR A 11 3.14 25.83 -24.87
CA THR A 11 3.01 24.63 -24.04
C THR A 11 1.96 24.93 -22.99
N PRO A 12 0.90 24.11 -22.88
CA PRO A 12 -0.15 24.35 -21.89
C PRO A 12 0.48 24.38 -20.49
N THR A 13 0.09 25.37 -19.68
CA THR A 13 0.57 25.51 -18.30
C THR A 13 0.22 24.23 -17.53
N PRO A 14 1.19 23.54 -16.93
CA PRO A 14 0.92 22.33 -16.16
C PRO A 14 0.07 22.64 -14.92
N VAL A 15 -0.77 21.67 -14.55
CA VAL A 15 -1.67 21.77 -13.40
C VAL A 15 -0.90 21.61 -12.09
N LEU A 16 0.15 20.81 -12.09
CA LEU A 16 1.02 20.59 -10.94
C LEU A 16 2.48 20.69 -11.39
N GLU A 17 3.28 21.43 -10.65
CA GLU A 17 4.73 21.56 -10.84
C GLU A 17 5.44 21.38 -9.51
N THR A 18 6.55 20.66 -9.53
CA THR A 18 7.44 20.53 -8.39
C THR A 18 8.85 20.93 -8.80
N ASP A 19 9.54 21.64 -7.91
CA ASP A 19 10.93 22.04 -8.10
C ASP A 19 11.72 21.66 -6.85
N ASN A 20 12.64 20.70 -7.02
CA ASN A 20 13.39 20.07 -5.94
C ASN A 20 12.56 19.66 -4.71
N TRP A 21 11.32 19.21 -4.95
CA TRP A 21 10.40 18.88 -3.87
C TRP A 21 10.80 17.56 -3.21
N GLY A 22 11.07 17.58 -1.91
CA GLY A 22 11.42 16.39 -1.16
C GLY A 22 10.54 16.18 0.06
N VAL A 23 10.57 14.95 0.57
CA VAL A 23 9.73 14.47 1.66
C VAL A 23 10.50 13.51 2.55
N ALA A 24 10.43 13.71 3.86
CA ALA A 24 11.01 12.85 4.89
C ALA A 24 10.03 12.59 6.04
N TYR A 25 10.29 11.51 6.77
CA TYR A 25 9.65 11.22 8.07
C TYR A 25 10.72 11.08 9.15
N GLY A 26 10.89 12.09 9.99
CA GLY A 26 12.07 12.23 10.85
C GLY A 26 13.33 12.20 9.99
N ASP A 27 14.32 11.39 10.37
CA ASP A 27 15.60 11.31 9.66
C ASP A 27 15.55 10.49 8.36
N LYS A 28 14.42 9.85 8.04
CA LYS A 28 14.28 9.01 6.86
C LYS A 28 13.75 9.81 5.67
N VAL A 29 14.64 10.18 4.76
CA VAL A 29 14.28 10.74 3.45
C VAL A 29 13.59 9.66 2.61
N ILE A 30 12.37 9.95 2.14
CA ILE A 30 11.61 9.09 1.22
C ILE A 30 11.77 9.59 -0.21
N LEU A 31 11.68 10.91 -0.38
CA LEU A 31 11.80 11.61 -1.64
C LEU A 31 12.90 12.66 -1.47
N SER A 32 13.98 12.57 -2.24
CA SER A 32 15.15 13.42 -2.07
C SER A 32 15.03 14.74 -2.85
N SER A 33 14.61 14.65 -4.11
CA SER A 33 14.32 15.79 -4.97
C SER A 33 13.46 15.33 -6.15
N LEU A 34 12.20 15.74 -6.15
CA LEU A 34 11.27 15.49 -7.25
C LEU A 34 11.12 16.77 -8.06
N GLN A 35 11.42 16.61 -9.35
CA GLN A 35 11.07 17.57 -10.37
C GLN A 35 10.11 16.90 -11.34
N LEU A 36 8.85 17.31 -11.31
CA LEU A 36 7.81 16.79 -12.20
C LEU A 36 6.83 17.88 -12.59
N GLN A 37 6.21 17.67 -13.74
CA GLN A 37 5.13 18.49 -14.26
C GLN A 37 3.99 17.59 -14.71
N ILE A 38 2.76 17.95 -14.34
CA ILE A 38 1.56 17.24 -14.76
C ILE A 38 0.79 18.12 -15.75
N ALA A 39 0.67 17.63 -16.98
CA ALA A 39 -0.07 18.31 -18.03
C ALA A 39 -1.59 18.36 -17.71
N PRO A 40 -2.31 19.43 -18.08
CA PRO A 40 -3.76 19.45 -18.02
C PRO A 40 -4.37 18.43 -18.98
N CYS A 41 -5.56 17.93 -18.65
CA CYS A 41 -6.39 17.09 -19.52
C CYS A 41 -5.64 15.87 -20.12
N ALA A 42 -4.81 15.23 -19.31
CA ALA A 42 -4.02 14.07 -19.70
C ALA A 42 -3.91 13.10 -18.51
N ILE A 43 -3.67 11.83 -18.81
CA ILE A 43 -3.31 10.82 -17.82
C ILE A 43 -1.79 10.72 -17.73
N THR A 44 -1.25 11.04 -16.56
CA THR A 44 0.15 10.76 -16.23
C THR A 44 0.19 9.54 -15.31
N ALA A 45 0.87 8.47 -15.75
CA ALA A 45 1.14 7.30 -14.93
C ALA A 45 2.41 7.50 -14.09
N LEU A 46 2.29 7.46 -12.76
CA LEU A 46 3.41 7.41 -11.84
C LEU A 46 3.75 5.94 -11.55
N MET A 47 4.86 5.50 -12.12
CA MET A 47 5.35 4.12 -12.06
C MET A 47 6.64 4.03 -11.25
N GLY A 48 7.01 2.82 -10.83
CA GLY A 48 8.24 2.58 -10.07
C GLY A 48 8.14 1.35 -9.17
N PRO A 49 9.27 0.89 -8.62
CA PRO A 49 9.30 -0.28 -7.74
C PRO A 49 8.42 -0.09 -6.50
N VAL A 50 8.00 -1.21 -5.91
CA VAL A 50 7.28 -1.23 -4.63
C VAL A 50 8.15 -0.56 -3.56
N GLY A 51 7.54 0.27 -2.72
CA GLY A 51 8.27 1.06 -1.72
C GLY A 51 9.03 2.28 -2.26
N GLY A 52 8.94 2.59 -3.56
CA GLY A 52 9.63 3.73 -4.18
C GLY A 52 9.10 5.13 -3.83
N GLY A 53 8.15 5.25 -2.89
CA GLY A 53 7.60 6.55 -2.45
C GLY A 53 6.38 7.07 -3.22
N LYS A 54 5.81 6.29 -4.15
CA LYS A 54 4.65 6.70 -4.98
C LYS A 54 3.43 7.12 -4.14
N SER A 55 2.98 6.29 -3.20
CA SER A 55 1.86 6.64 -2.31
C SER A 55 2.22 7.81 -1.39
N THR A 56 3.49 7.98 -1.02
CA THR A 56 3.95 9.17 -0.27
C THR A 56 3.77 10.45 -1.08
N VAL A 57 4.07 10.44 -2.39
CA VAL A 57 3.77 11.57 -3.30
C VAL A 57 2.29 11.94 -3.22
N LEU A 58 1.40 10.97 -3.46
CA LEU A 58 -0.06 11.21 -3.51
C LEU A 58 -0.60 11.76 -2.19
N ARG A 59 -0.18 11.14 -1.07
CA ARG A 59 -0.62 11.56 0.26
C ARG A 59 -0.14 12.97 0.62
N SER A 60 1.10 13.31 0.28
CA SER A 60 1.63 14.66 0.54
C SER A 60 0.92 15.72 -0.31
N LEU A 61 0.68 15.44 -1.59
CA LEU A 61 -0.09 16.33 -2.48
C LEU A 61 -1.52 16.55 -1.97
N ALA A 62 -2.15 15.50 -1.42
CA ALA A 62 -3.50 15.57 -0.84
C ALA A 62 -3.53 16.10 0.61
N GLY A 63 -2.39 16.39 1.24
CA GLY A 63 -2.30 16.88 2.62
C GLY A 63 -2.57 15.85 3.72
N LEU A 64 -2.55 14.57 3.38
CA LEU A 64 -2.82 13.47 4.32
C LEU A 64 -1.66 13.17 5.27
N ASN A 65 -0.55 13.90 5.15
CA ASN A 65 0.62 13.77 6.01
C ASN A 65 0.85 15.01 6.88
N ASP A 66 0.09 16.08 6.66
CA ASP A 66 0.34 17.40 7.27
C ASP A 66 0.21 17.40 8.80
N GLU A 67 -0.64 16.52 9.35
CA GLU A 67 -0.83 16.37 10.80
C GLU A 67 0.24 15.52 11.48
N ASN A 68 1.12 14.85 10.72
CA ASN A 68 2.16 14.01 11.29
C ASN A 68 3.36 14.88 11.74
N PRO A 69 3.71 14.92 13.04
CA PRO A 69 4.76 15.80 13.55
C PRO A 69 6.17 15.44 13.04
N ARG A 70 6.35 14.24 12.47
CA ARG A 70 7.62 13.81 11.86
C ARG A 70 7.67 14.10 10.36
N PHE A 71 6.58 14.53 9.75
CA PHE A 71 6.53 14.81 8.31
C PHE A 71 7.25 16.13 8.02
N VAL A 72 8.24 16.07 7.14
CA VAL A 72 9.00 17.22 6.66
C VAL A 72 8.96 17.22 5.14
N GLN A 73 8.76 18.40 4.56
CA GLN A 73 8.87 18.63 3.13
C GLN A 73 9.69 19.88 2.84
N TRP A 74 10.38 19.91 1.71
CA TRP A 74 11.19 21.03 1.22
C TRP A 74 11.03 21.21 -0.29
N GLY A 75 11.67 22.23 -0.85
CA GLY A 75 11.53 22.61 -2.27
C GLY A 75 10.25 23.39 -2.55
N GLN A 76 9.91 23.56 -3.82
CA GLN A 76 8.71 24.26 -4.26
C GLN A 76 7.67 23.31 -4.83
N LEU A 77 6.41 23.57 -4.50
CA LEU A 77 5.27 22.82 -4.96
C LEU A 77 4.16 23.80 -5.38
N ARG A 78 3.79 23.76 -6.66
CA ARG A 78 2.75 24.63 -7.22
C ARG A 78 1.61 23.80 -7.80
N TYR A 79 0.38 24.18 -7.47
CA TYR A 79 -0.84 23.63 -8.01
C TYR A 79 -1.67 24.76 -8.60
N ALA A 80 -2.09 24.61 -9.86
CA ALA A 80 -2.77 25.65 -10.65
C ALA A 80 -2.00 26.99 -10.70
N GLY A 81 -0.66 26.93 -10.75
CA GLY A 81 0.22 28.10 -10.79
C GLY A 81 0.43 28.82 -9.46
N GLN A 82 -0.19 28.35 -8.36
CA GLN A 82 -0.07 28.90 -7.02
C GLN A 82 0.67 27.93 -6.08
N PRO A 83 1.36 28.39 -5.03
CA PRO A 83 1.88 27.49 -4.00
C PRO A 83 0.77 26.59 -3.43
N LEU A 84 1.07 25.31 -3.19
CA LEU A 84 0.08 24.39 -2.63
C LEU A 84 -0.41 24.89 -1.26
N ALA A 85 -1.72 25.06 -1.11
CA ALA A 85 -2.36 25.48 0.14
C ALA A 85 -3.25 24.37 0.71
N SER A 86 -3.69 24.47 1.96
CA SER A 86 -4.55 23.45 2.60
C SER A 86 -5.96 23.37 1.99
N ASP A 87 -6.50 24.49 1.51
CA ASP A 87 -7.82 24.64 0.92
C ASP A 87 -7.84 24.45 -0.62
N HIS A 88 -6.67 24.38 -1.24
CA HIS A 88 -6.52 24.24 -2.69
C HIS A 88 -5.56 23.08 -3.01
N ARG A 89 -6.07 21.84 -2.97
CA ARG A 89 -5.29 20.62 -3.21
C ARG A 89 -5.86 19.72 -4.31
N PRO A 90 -5.02 18.90 -4.95
CA PRO A 90 -5.47 17.77 -5.74
C PRO A 90 -6.34 16.82 -4.92
N HIS A 91 -7.34 16.22 -5.55
CA HIS A 91 -8.19 15.22 -4.89
C HIS A 91 -7.58 13.83 -5.06
N LEU A 92 -7.46 13.09 -3.96
CA LEU A 92 -7.06 11.68 -3.97
C LEU A 92 -8.30 10.79 -3.82
N VAL A 93 -8.49 9.86 -4.75
CA VAL A 93 -9.52 8.82 -4.63
C VAL A 93 -9.17 7.92 -3.45
N ARG A 94 -10.07 7.90 -2.46
CA ARG A 94 -9.92 7.10 -1.24
C ARG A 94 -11.13 6.20 -1.06
N GLN A 95 -10.88 4.98 -0.62
CA GLN A 95 -11.94 4.12 -0.10
C GLN A 95 -12.17 4.46 1.37
N HIS A 96 -13.24 5.22 1.66
CA HIS A 96 -13.61 5.57 3.03
C HIS A 96 -14.67 4.62 3.57
N VAL A 97 -14.62 4.31 4.87
CA VAL A 97 -15.67 3.52 5.54
C VAL A 97 -17.04 4.23 5.46
N ARG A 98 -17.06 5.56 5.56
CA ARG A 98 -18.30 6.36 5.37
C ARG A 98 -18.90 6.18 3.98
N LEU A 99 -18.06 6.17 2.94
CA LEU A 99 -18.46 5.89 1.57
C LEU A 99 -19.17 4.54 1.43
N MET A 100 -18.74 3.53 2.19
CA MET A 100 -19.32 2.18 2.15
C MET A 100 -20.73 2.09 2.75
N GLN A 101 -21.04 2.95 3.72
CA GLN A 101 -22.33 2.95 4.43
C GLN A 101 -23.37 3.90 3.84
N SER A 102 -22.94 4.87 3.03
CA SER A 102 -23.83 5.78 2.32
C SER A 102 -24.51 5.11 1.13
N SER A 103 -25.68 5.64 0.74
CA SER A 103 -26.29 5.26 -0.54
C SER A 103 -25.39 5.67 -1.70
N VAL A 104 -25.43 4.94 -2.81
CA VAL A 104 -24.64 5.28 -4.01
C VAL A 104 -24.93 6.70 -4.48
N GLN A 105 -26.20 7.11 -4.46
CA GLN A 105 -26.60 8.48 -4.80
C GLN A 105 -25.94 9.51 -3.90
N ASP A 106 -25.95 9.29 -2.58
CA ASP A 106 -25.35 10.23 -1.63
C ASP A 106 -23.83 10.25 -1.77
N SER A 107 -23.19 9.09 -1.95
CA SER A 107 -21.75 9.00 -2.20
C SER A 107 -21.33 9.79 -3.42
N ILE A 108 -22.00 9.62 -4.56
CA ILE A 108 -21.63 10.33 -5.81
C ILE A 108 -21.86 11.84 -5.68
N SER A 109 -22.92 12.26 -4.98
CA SER A 109 -23.32 13.67 -4.90
C SER A 109 -22.74 14.45 -3.71
N GLU A 110 -22.07 13.75 -2.78
CA GLU A 110 -21.55 14.32 -1.52
C GLU A 110 -20.66 15.55 -1.74
N LEU A 111 -19.74 15.46 -2.71
CA LEU A 111 -18.74 16.49 -2.98
C LEU A 111 -19.16 17.48 -4.08
N LEU A 112 -20.44 17.50 -4.47
CA LEU A 112 -20.90 18.47 -5.45
C LEU A 112 -20.81 19.90 -4.88
N PRO A 113 -20.17 20.85 -5.59
CA PRO A 113 -20.05 22.24 -5.12
C PRO A 113 -21.39 22.91 -4.76
N GLN A 114 -22.49 22.43 -5.36
CA GLN A 114 -23.84 22.93 -5.17
C GLN A 114 -24.81 21.85 -4.63
N ALA A 115 -24.30 20.82 -3.94
CA ALA A 115 -25.09 19.70 -3.43
C ALA A 115 -26.31 20.12 -2.58
N HIS A 116 -26.19 21.26 -1.87
CA HIS A 116 -27.21 21.82 -1.00
C HIS A 116 -28.37 22.49 -1.76
N LEU A 117 -28.20 22.79 -3.06
CA LEU A 117 -29.23 23.41 -3.90
C LEU A 117 -30.09 22.38 -4.64
N LEU A 118 -29.71 21.09 -4.61
CA LEU A 118 -30.43 20.02 -5.30
C LEU A 118 -31.44 19.37 -4.35
N SER A 119 -32.74 19.42 -4.70
CA SER A 119 -33.75 18.59 -4.04
C SER A 119 -33.54 17.10 -4.35
N GLY A 120 -34.15 16.18 -3.60
CA GLY A 120 -33.93 14.73 -3.78
C GLY A 120 -34.20 14.20 -5.20
N LEU A 121 -35.24 14.74 -5.88
CA LEU A 121 -35.54 14.40 -7.28
C LEU A 121 -34.52 14.98 -8.26
N ASP A 122 -34.05 16.20 -8.00
CA ASP A 122 -33.00 16.85 -8.81
C ASP A 122 -31.64 16.14 -8.65
N ARG A 123 -31.33 15.67 -7.43
CA ARG A 123 -30.10 14.93 -7.13
C ARG A 123 -30.05 13.58 -7.83
N ARG A 124 -31.16 12.84 -7.83
CA ARG A 124 -31.26 11.56 -8.53
C ARG A 124 -31.08 11.75 -10.03
N ALA A 125 -31.82 12.68 -10.64
CA ALA A 125 -31.73 12.98 -12.07
C ALA A 125 -30.30 13.42 -12.46
N TRP A 126 -29.66 14.25 -11.63
CA TRP A 126 -28.27 14.63 -11.82
C TRP A 126 -27.33 13.41 -11.77
N CYS A 127 -27.47 12.52 -10.78
CA CYS A 127 -26.64 11.32 -10.69
C CYS A 127 -26.83 10.41 -11.90
N GLU A 128 -28.06 10.20 -12.35
CA GLU A 128 -28.34 9.38 -13.54
C GLU A 128 -27.69 9.97 -14.80
N ALA A 129 -27.80 11.29 -15.02
CA ALA A 129 -27.15 11.96 -16.15
C ALA A 129 -25.62 11.93 -16.04
N TYR A 130 -25.07 12.07 -14.83
CA TYR A 130 -23.64 11.97 -14.58
C TYR A 130 -23.11 10.57 -14.87
N LEU A 131 -23.82 9.53 -14.44
CA LEU A 131 -23.51 8.12 -14.74
C LEU A 131 -23.56 7.81 -16.23
N ASP A 132 -24.53 8.34 -16.98
CA ASP A 132 -24.58 8.18 -18.44
C ASP A 132 -23.34 8.76 -19.11
N ARG A 133 -23.02 10.02 -18.77
CA ARG A 133 -21.85 10.72 -19.33
C ARG A 133 -20.56 9.94 -19.04
N MET A 134 -20.43 9.41 -17.83
CA MET A 134 -19.25 8.66 -17.41
C MET A 134 -19.25 7.20 -17.87
N GLY A 135 -20.36 6.69 -18.44
CA GLY A 135 -20.45 5.35 -19.00
C GLY A 135 -20.74 4.23 -18.02
N PHE A 136 -21.33 4.56 -16.87
CA PHE A 136 -21.69 3.64 -15.79
C PHE A 136 -23.21 3.65 -15.56
N ALA A 137 -23.98 3.61 -16.65
CA ALA A 137 -25.45 3.62 -16.61
C ALA A 137 -26.03 2.39 -15.89
N ASP A 138 -25.27 1.30 -15.81
CA ASP A 138 -25.59 0.08 -15.07
C ASP A 138 -25.66 0.30 -13.54
N ILE A 139 -25.05 1.36 -12.99
CA ILE A 139 -25.17 1.74 -11.57
C ILE A 139 -26.52 2.39 -11.25
N LYS A 140 -27.24 2.95 -12.23
CA LYS A 140 -28.50 3.69 -12.01
C LYS A 140 -29.57 2.94 -11.20
N PRO A 141 -29.83 1.63 -11.44
CA PRO A 141 -30.79 0.86 -10.65
C PRO A 141 -30.37 0.70 -9.18
N MET A 142 -29.08 0.89 -8.87
CA MET A 142 -28.47 0.69 -7.56
C MET A 142 -28.30 2.01 -6.79
N LEU A 143 -28.80 3.14 -7.30
CA LEU A 143 -28.62 4.46 -6.67
C LEU A 143 -29.08 4.53 -5.20
N ALA A 144 -30.11 3.76 -4.84
CA ALA A 144 -30.63 3.67 -3.48
C ALA A 144 -29.95 2.60 -2.61
N GLN A 145 -29.14 1.72 -3.20
CA GLN A 145 -28.39 0.70 -2.46
C GLN A 145 -27.22 1.35 -1.72
N THR A 146 -26.71 0.65 -0.71
CA THR A 146 -25.48 1.08 -0.02
C THR A 146 -24.27 0.71 -0.86
N THR A 147 -23.22 1.53 -0.85
CA THR A 147 -22.03 1.28 -1.68
C THR A 147 -21.37 -0.07 -1.37
N VAL A 148 -21.43 -0.56 -0.12
CA VAL A 148 -20.88 -1.87 0.27
C VAL A 148 -21.58 -3.06 -0.38
N GLU A 149 -22.83 -2.91 -0.83
CA GLU A 149 -23.59 -3.96 -1.53
C GLU A 149 -23.17 -4.12 -2.99
N LEU A 150 -22.44 -3.14 -3.55
CA LEU A 150 -21.99 -3.17 -4.93
C LEU A 150 -20.82 -4.14 -5.13
N SER A 151 -20.57 -4.53 -6.39
CA SER A 151 -19.34 -5.23 -6.77
C SER A 151 -18.10 -4.40 -6.46
N ALA A 152 -16.93 -5.04 -6.26
CA ALA A 152 -15.68 -4.33 -5.98
C ALA A 152 -15.32 -3.31 -7.08
N MET A 153 -15.62 -3.62 -8.34
CA MET A 153 -15.43 -2.71 -9.47
C MET A 153 -16.33 -1.48 -9.34
N HIS A 154 -17.62 -1.68 -9.09
CA HIS A 154 -18.59 -0.59 -8.93
C HIS A 154 -18.29 0.27 -7.69
N GLN A 155 -17.86 -0.33 -6.57
CA GLN A 155 -17.42 0.42 -5.39
C GLN A 155 -16.29 1.40 -5.73
N ARG A 156 -15.32 0.98 -6.53
CA ARG A 156 -14.22 1.83 -6.97
C ARG A 156 -14.66 2.87 -7.98
N ALA A 157 -15.54 2.50 -8.92
CA ALA A 157 -16.13 3.45 -9.86
C ALA A 157 -16.85 4.58 -9.10
N VAL A 158 -17.68 4.24 -8.10
CA VAL A 158 -18.37 5.21 -7.25
C VAL A 158 -17.39 6.11 -6.48
N ALA A 159 -16.31 5.55 -5.91
CA ALA A 159 -15.29 6.35 -5.23
C ALA A 159 -14.58 7.33 -6.18
N ILE A 160 -14.23 6.90 -7.40
CA ILE A 160 -13.64 7.75 -8.43
C ILE A 160 -14.63 8.84 -8.86
N LEU A 161 -15.88 8.47 -9.13
CA LEU A 161 -16.95 9.36 -9.55
C LEU A 161 -17.26 10.43 -8.50
N ARG A 162 -17.27 10.07 -7.22
CA ARG A 162 -17.44 11.02 -6.11
C ARG A 162 -16.36 12.11 -6.13
N GLU A 163 -15.09 11.72 -6.18
CA GLU A 163 -14.00 12.71 -6.22
C GLU A 163 -14.03 13.53 -7.51
N ALA A 164 -14.37 12.90 -8.63
CA ALA A 164 -14.53 13.60 -9.89
C ALA A 164 -15.74 14.55 -9.91
N ALA A 165 -16.78 14.29 -9.13
CA ALA A 165 -17.93 15.18 -9.01
C ALA A 165 -17.57 16.54 -8.36
N ALA A 166 -16.52 16.58 -7.54
CA ALA A 166 -15.98 17.81 -6.95
C ALA A 166 -15.27 18.73 -7.97
N GLN A 167 -15.11 18.28 -9.22
CA GLN A 167 -14.43 19.01 -10.29
C GLN A 167 -12.99 19.47 -9.96
N PRO A 168 -12.12 18.63 -9.38
CA PRO A 168 -10.72 18.99 -9.15
C PRO A 168 -9.97 19.22 -10.46
N LEU A 169 -8.98 20.11 -10.46
CA LEU A 169 -8.07 20.29 -11.61
C LEU A 169 -7.15 19.08 -11.79
N LEU A 170 -6.79 18.40 -10.69
CA LEU A 170 -6.05 17.14 -10.68
C LEU A 170 -6.74 16.10 -9.81
N LEU A 171 -7.11 14.97 -10.43
CA LEU A 171 -7.58 13.77 -9.76
C LEU A 171 -6.45 12.75 -9.64
N MET A 172 -6.20 12.22 -8.44
CA MET A 172 -5.16 11.23 -8.18
C MET A 172 -5.78 9.89 -7.80
N CYS A 173 -5.26 8.79 -8.35
CA CYS A 173 -5.73 7.44 -8.06
C CYS A 173 -4.54 6.54 -7.70
N ASP A 174 -4.63 5.83 -6.58
CA ASP A 174 -3.62 4.86 -6.15
C ASP A 174 -4.11 3.43 -6.44
N GLU A 175 -3.49 2.77 -7.43
CA GLU A 175 -3.77 1.39 -7.83
C GLU A 175 -5.28 1.07 -8.01
N PRO A 176 -6.07 1.88 -8.75
CA PRO A 176 -7.52 1.74 -8.80
C PRO A 176 -7.99 0.41 -9.42
N SER A 177 -7.10 -0.30 -10.13
CA SER A 177 -7.39 -1.56 -10.81
C SER A 177 -6.83 -2.81 -10.13
N ALA A 178 -6.16 -2.68 -8.97
CA ALA A 178 -5.55 -3.81 -8.26
C ALA A 178 -6.58 -4.88 -7.85
N ASP A 179 -6.23 -6.16 -7.85
CA ASP A 179 -7.13 -7.26 -7.42
C ASP A 179 -8.46 -7.39 -8.20
N LEU A 180 -8.62 -6.69 -9.33
CA LEU A 180 -9.78 -6.84 -10.23
C LEU A 180 -9.46 -7.79 -11.38
N GLN A 181 -10.52 -8.34 -11.96
CA GLN A 181 -10.43 -9.11 -13.20
C GLN A 181 -10.13 -8.16 -14.38
N ASP A 182 -9.50 -8.67 -15.44
CA ASP A 182 -9.06 -7.87 -16.59
C ASP A 182 -10.16 -6.97 -17.19
N TYR A 183 -11.39 -7.48 -17.29
CA TYR A 183 -12.53 -6.72 -17.82
C TYR A 183 -12.95 -5.57 -16.88
N ASP A 184 -12.99 -5.83 -15.58
CA ASP A 184 -13.34 -4.83 -14.57
C ASP A 184 -12.28 -3.73 -14.47
N SER A 185 -10.99 -4.11 -14.52
CA SER A 185 -9.88 -3.16 -14.63
C SER A 185 -10.04 -2.28 -15.87
N TYR A 186 -10.41 -2.87 -17.01
CA TYR A 186 -10.63 -2.12 -18.25
C TYR A 186 -11.72 -1.05 -18.11
N LEU A 187 -12.85 -1.36 -17.48
CA LEU A 187 -13.93 -0.39 -17.27
C LEU A 187 -13.47 0.82 -16.44
N LEU A 188 -12.72 0.60 -15.36
CA LEU A 188 -12.17 1.69 -14.54
C LEU A 188 -11.13 2.51 -15.29
N LEU A 189 -10.30 1.87 -16.11
CA LEU A 189 -9.31 2.55 -16.94
C LEU A 189 -9.97 3.46 -17.99
N GLU A 190 -11.08 3.04 -18.59
CA GLU A 190 -11.86 3.88 -19.49
C GLU A 190 -12.61 5.02 -18.76
N LEU A 191 -13.05 4.80 -17.51
CA LEU A 191 -13.56 5.88 -16.66
C LEU A 191 -12.51 6.99 -16.49
N LEU A 192 -11.27 6.63 -16.16
CA LEU A 192 -10.19 7.58 -15.98
C LEU A 192 -9.89 8.35 -17.26
N LYS A 193 -9.94 7.70 -18.44
CA LYS A 193 -9.82 8.39 -19.73
C LYS A 193 -10.90 9.42 -19.97
N ARG A 194 -12.16 9.10 -19.67
CA ARG A 194 -13.27 10.05 -19.80
C ARG A 194 -13.08 11.24 -18.87
N ILE A 195 -12.67 10.99 -17.63
CA ILE A 195 -12.36 12.06 -16.67
C ILE A 195 -11.22 12.94 -17.19
N ALA A 196 -10.17 12.32 -17.75
CA ALA A 196 -9.00 13.02 -18.27
C ALA A 196 -9.29 13.95 -19.46
N GLN A 197 -10.44 13.82 -20.14
CA GLN A 197 -10.86 14.77 -21.18
C GLN A 197 -11.10 16.17 -20.63
N GLU A 198 -11.45 16.30 -19.34
CA GLU A 198 -11.81 17.57 -18.71
C GLU A 198 -10.77 18.07 -17.69
N ARG A 199 -9.86 17.21 -17.23
CA ARG A 199 -8.93 17.53 -16.13
C ARG A 199 -7.69 16.64 -16.13
N ALA A 200 -6.67 16.98 -15.35
CA ALA A 200 -5.50 16.13 -15.21
C ALA A 200 -5.81 14.89 -14.33
N VAL A 201 -5.21 13.75 -14.66
CA VAL A 201 -5.28 12.53 -13.86
C VAL A 201 -3.86 12.01 -13.57
N LEU A 202 -3.54 11.83 -12.30
CA LEU A 202 -2.31 11.14 -11.86
C LEU A 202 -2.67 9.72 -11.42
N LEU A 203 -2.25 8.74 -12.20
CA LEU A 203 -2.50 7.32 -11.94
C LEU A 203 -1.24 6.66 -11.38
N VAL A 204 -1.24 6.25 -10.11
CA VAL A 204 -0.20 5.33 -9.61
C VAL A 204 -0.57 3.92 -10.02
N THR A 205 0.33 3.26 -10.74
CA THR A 205 0.21 1.83 -11.01
C THR A 205 1.54 1.13 -11.21
N HIS A 206 1.65 -0.11 -10.74
CA HIS A 206 2.73 -1.04 -11.07
C HIS A 206 2.40 -1.91 -12.30
N ASN A 207 1.17 -1.90 -12.80
CA ASN A 207 0.78 -2.67 -13.98
C ASN A 207 1.13 -1.93 -15.28
N GLN A 208 2.18 -2.38 -15.95
CA GLN A 208 2.66 -1.78 -17.21
C GLN A 208 1.62 -1.84 -18.33
N ARG A 209 0.82 -2.91 -18.42
CA ARG A 209 -0.23 -3.01 -19.46
C ARG A 209 -1.33 -1.97 -19.25
N HIS A 210 -1.69 -1.72 -18.00
CA HIS A 210 -2.68 -0.70 -17.66
C HIS A 210 -2.15 0.70 -17.99
N ALA A 211 -0.92 1.00 -17.58
CA ALA A 211 -0.27 2.27 -17.92
C ALA A 211 -0.14 2.46 -19.44
N GLN A 212 0.34 1.46 -20.19
CA GLN A 212 0.41 1.48 -21.66
C GLN A 212 -0.93 1.79 -22.32
N ARG A 213 -2.03 1.31 -21.72
CA ARG A 213 -3.37 1.44 -22.31
C ARG A 213 -4.00 2.81 -22.12
N VAL A 214 -3.68 3.51 -21.04
CA VAL A 214 -4.38 4.75 -20.68
C VAL A 214 -3.50 5.98 -20.53
N ALA A 215 -2.22 5.82 -20.22
CA ALA A 215 -1.38 6.96 -19.92
C ALA A 215 -0.95 7.68 -21.19
N ASP A 216 -0.99 9.00 -21.17
CA ASP A 216 -0.35 9.87 -22.16
C ASP A 216 1.14 10.02 -21.82
N HIS A 217 1.45 10.12 -20.54
CA HIS A 217 2.79 10.33 -20.00
C HIS A 217 3.12 9.30 -18.92
N VAL A 218 4.39 8.93 -18.81
CA VAL A 218 4.92 8.10 -17.73
C VAL A 218 5.98 8.89 -16.95
N LEU A 219 5.86 8.84 -15.62
CA LEU A 219 6.85 9.27 -14.66
C LEU A 219 7.38 8.04 -13.95
N LEU A 220 8.67 7.72 -14.11
CA LEU A 220 9.32 6.64 -13.39
C LEU A 220 9.99 7.18 -12.13
N LEU A 221 9.44 6.87 -10.97
CA LEU A 221 10.00 7.19 -9.66
C LEU A 221 10.81 6.01 -9.13
N ALA A 222 12.10 6.21 -8.86
CA ALA A 222 12.92 5.22 -8.19
C ALA A 222 14.05 5.89 -7.41
N GLY A 223 14.41 5.29 -6.27
CA GLY A 223 15.45 5.82 -5.39
C GLY A 223 15.18 7.22 -4.83
N GLY A 224 13.90 7.59 -4.68
CA GLY A 224 13.50 8.90 -4.15
C GLY A 224 13.54 10.05 -5.15
N ALA A 225 13.78 9.79 -6.44
CA ALA A 225 13.82 10.80 -7.50
C ALA A 225 13.15 10.30 -8.80
N VAL A 226 12.74 11.24 -9.65
CA VAL A 226 12.22 10.93 -10.99
C VAL A 226 13.40 10.54 -11.89
N GLN A 227 13.39 9.30 -12.37
CA GLN A 227 14.43 8.76 -13.24
C GLN A 227 14.17 9.03 -14.72
N GLU A 228 12.90 9.10 -15.10
CA GLU A 228 12.48 9.34 -16.47
C GLU A 228 11.08 9.91 -16.52
N THR A 229 10.93 10.91 -17.39
CA THR A 229 9.64 11.47 -17.81
C THR A 229 9.58 11.40 -19.33
N SER A 230 8.55 10.75 -19.88
CA SER A 230 8.36 10.67 -21.33
C SER A 230 6.90 10.39 -21.70
N ARG A 231 6.56 10.49 -22.99
CA ARG A 231 5.28 9.98 -23.49
C ARG A 231 5.22 8.48 -23.25
N ALA A 232 4.06 7.95 -22.88
CA ALA A 232 3.93 6.53 -22.55
C ALA A 232 4.40 5.62 -23.70
N GLU A 233 4.02 5.93 -24.94
CA GLU A 233 4.48 5.22 -26.14
C GLU A 233 6.01 5.11 -26.21
N HIS A 234 6.72 6.22 -25.95
CA HIS A 234 8.18 6.25 -25.95
C HIS A 234 8.76 5.49 -24.76
N PHE A 235 8.21 5.68 -23.55
CA PHE A 235 8.66 5.00 -22.34
C PHE A 235 8.66 3.48 -22.50
N PHE A 236 7.60 2.91 -23.10
CA PHE A 236 7.47 1.46 -23.22
C PHE A 236 8.17 0.87 -24.46
N SER A 237 8.38 1.66 -25.52
CA SER A 237 9.07 1.19 -26.73
C SER A 237 10.58 1.41 -26.69
N ALA A 238 11.04 2.53 -26.14
CA ALA A 238 12.44 2.95 -26.15
C ALA A 238 12.77 3.84 -24.92
N PRO A 239 12.71 3.32 -23.69
CA PRO A 239 13.07 4.10 -22.51
C PRO A 239 14.53 4.55 -22.58
N TYR A 240 14.78 5.84 -22.31
CA TYR A 240 16.13 6.40 -22.46
C TYR A 240 16.97 6.27 -21.19
N SER A 241 16.35 6.14 -20.01
CA SER A 241 17.07 5.98 -18.76
C SER A 241 17.45 4.50 -18.53
N PRO A 242 18.61 4.21 -17.90
CA PRO A 242 18.95 2.85 -17.49
C PRO A 242 17.89 2.22 -16.57
N ALA A 243 17.33 3.02 -15.65
CA ALA A 243 16.25 2.60 -14.77
C ALA A 243 14.97 2.26 -15.55
N GLY A 244 14.59 3.06 -16.55
CA GLY A 244 13.47 2.80 -17.46
C GLY A 244 13.65 1.53 -18.27
N GLN A 245 14.83 1.32 -18.84
CA GLN A 245 15.16 0.09 -19.57
C GLN A 245 15.08 -1.16 -18.67
N GLN A 246 15.52 -1.07 -17.42
CA GLN A 246 15.36 -2.16 -16.46
C GLN A 246 13.89 -2.38 -16.08
N PHE A 247 13.17 -1.29 -15.80
CA PHE A 247 11.79 -1.32 -15.36
C PHE A 247 10.87 -1.92 -16.43
N VAL A 248 10.94 -1.47 -17.68
CA VAL A 248 10.13 -2.02 -18.78
C VAL A 248 10.38 -3.52 -18.99
N ARG A 249 11.63 -3.97 -18.83
CA ARG A 249 11.97 -5.40 -18.98
C ARG A 249 11.50 -6.28 -17.84
N SER A 250 11.51 -5.78 -16.60
CA SER A 250 11.40 -6.63 -15.40
C SER A 250 10.30 -6.26 -14.42
N GLY A 251 9.61 -5.14 -14.61
CA GLY A 251 8.64 -4.62 -13.64
C GLY A 251 9.26 -3.91 -12.44
N SER A 252 10.59 -3.86 -12.34
CA SER A 252 11.30 -3.24 -11.23
C SER A 252 12.63 -2.63 -11.70
N CYS A 253 13.20 -1.72 -10.92
CA CYS A 253 14.52 -1.17 -11.16
C CYS A 253 15.25 -0.93 -9.84
N ALA A 254 16.56 -1.12 -9.85
CA ALA A 254 17.42 -0.89 -8.70
C ALA A 254 18.16 0.44 -8.90
N VAL A 255 17.82 1.43 -8.08
CA VAL A 255 18.54 2.70 -8.03
C VAL A 255 19.16 2.81 -6.66
N VAL A 256 20.48 3.01 -6.61
CA VAL A 256 21.21 3.22 -5.37
C VAL A 256 20.81 4.59 -4.83
N VAL A 257 20.23 4.62 -3.63
CA VAL A 257 19.88 5.85 -2.93
C VAL A 257 21.13 6.37 -2.22
N PRO A 258 21.62 7.58 -2.50
CA PRO A 258 22.63 8.21 -1.66
C PRO A 258 22.06 8.36 -0.23
N GLN A 259 22.72 7.80 0.78
CA GLN A 259 22.36 8.06 2.17
C GLN A 259 22.74 9.51 2.50
N GLN A 260 21.80 10.43 2.32
CA GLN A 260 21.93 11.82 2.74
C GLN A 260 21.04 12.05 3.96
N SER A 261 21.56 12.74 4.97
CA SER A 261 20.76 13.22 6.09
C SER A 261 19.77 14.29 5.61
N VAL A 262 18.64 14.45 6.32
CA VAL A 262 17.65 15.50 6.02
C VAL A 262 18.31 16.88 6.01
N GLN A 263 19.25 17.10 6.94
CA GLN A 263 20.03 18.32 7.03
C GLN A 263 20.86 18.56 5.76
N GLU A 264 21.59 17.55 5.26
CA GLU A 264 22.40 17.66 4.03
C GLU A 264 21.55 17.84 2.77
N ALA A 265 20.37 17.20 2.71
CA ALA A 265 19.43 17.37 1.60
C ALA A 265 18.83 18.78 1.57
N MET A 266 18.61 19.39 2.75
CA MET A 266 18.15 20.78 2.88
C MET A 266 19.30 21.80 2.71
N GLU A 267 20.53 21.47 3.12
CA GLU A 267 21.70 22.36 3.11
C GLU A 267 22.42 22.40 1.75
N ALA A 268 22.35 21.35 0.92
CA ALA A 268 22.96 21.31 -0.42
C ALA A 268 22.47 22.44 -1.37
N GLU A 269 21.43 23.18 -0.98
CA GLU A 269 20.88 24.32 -1.70
C GLU A 269 21.27 25.70 -1.10
N SER A 270 22.10 25.75 -0.05
CA SER A 270 22.76 26.98 0.43
C SER A 270 24.28 26.78 0.29
N VAL A 271 25.07 27.51 -0.51
CA VAL A 271 25.36 28.96 -0.51
C VAL A 271 26.16 29.33 -1.81
N PRO A 272 26.45 30.62 -2.14
CA PRO A 272 27.63 31.26 -1.53
C PRO A 272 27.44 32.73 -1.14
N ALA A 273 27.73 33.06 0.14
CA ALA A 273 28.22 34.36 0.60
C ALA A 273 28.67 34.30 2.08
N ALA A 274 29.99 34.38 2.25
CA ALA A 274 30.73 35.11 3.29
C ALA A 274 30.53 34.80 4.80
N ALA A 275 31.58 34.17 5.35
CA ALA A 275 32.45 34.69 6.42
C ALA A 275 32.03 34.62 7.91
N GLN A 276 32.97 34.01 8.66
CA GLN A 276 33.33 34.16 10.08
C GLN A 276 32.79 33.14 11.11
N ALA A 277 33.77 32.51 11.78
CA ALA A 277 33.71 31.58 12.92
C ALA A 277 33.86 32.35 14.27
N PRO A 278 33.99 31.73 15.46
CA PRO A 278 33.67 30.36 15.91
C PRO A 278 32.79 30.32 17.21
N ALA A 279 32.52 29.09 17.68
CA ALA A 279 31.70 28.65 18.83
C ALA A 279 31.94 29.31 20.21
N PRO A 280 31.13 28.90 21.22
CA PRO A 280 31.76 28.26 22.36
C PRO A 280 31.18 26.88 22.72
N THR A 281 32.09 26.10 23.30
CA THR A 281 32.03 24.73 23.80
C THR A 281 31.42 24.61 25.20
N ALA A 282 31.12 23.33 25.54
CA ALA A 282 31.05 22.73 26.87
C ALA A 282 29.78 23.03 27.68
N ALA A 283 29.24 22.16 28.52
CA ALA A 283 29.37 20.74 28.84
C ALA A 283 28.43 20.53 30.05
N GLN A 284 28.18 19.27 30.39
CA GLN A 284 27.69 18.78 31.69
C GLN A 284 26.19 18.99 31.96
N ALA A 285 25.50 18.12 32.69
CA ALA A 285 25.66 16.72 33.04
C ALA A 285 24.38 16.35 33.81
N ALA A 286 23.96 15.10 33.69
CA ALA A 286 23.20 14.33 34.68
C ALA A 286 21.80 14.82 35.11
N ARG A 287 20.81 13.95 34.92
CA ARG A 287 20.13 13.32 36.07
C ARG A 287 19.41 12.04 35.65
N GLN A 288 19.85 10.94 36.25
CA GLN A 288 19.15 9.66 36.33
C GLN A 288 17.80 9.83 37.02
N SER A 289 16.77 9.10 36.57
CA SER A 289 15.71 8.63 37.47
C SER A 289 15.11 7.32 36.94
N GLN A 290 15.50 6.24 37.62
CA GLN A 290 14.64 5.12 38.02
C GLN A 290 13.92 4.29 36.94
N ARG A 291 14.54 3.14 36.66
CA ARG A 291 13.87 1.88 36.30
C ARG A 291 12.79 1.56 37.34
N ALA A 292 11.54 1.55 36.92
CA ALA A 292 10.45 0.88 37.62
C ALA A 292 10.29 -0.52 37.02
N VAL A 293 10.42 -1.53 37.87
CA VAL A 293 9.98 -2.90 37.62
C VAL A 293 8.44 -2.87 37.62
N LEU A 294 7.82 -3.25 36.51
CA LEU A 294 6.38 -3.47 36.45
C LEU A 294 6.11 -4.99 36.52
N PRO A 295 5.08 -5.40 37.30
CA PRO A 295 4.80 -6.79 37.58
C PRO A 295 4.14 -7.49 36.39
N ASP A 296 4.29 -8.81 36.41
CA ASP A 296 3.67 -9.82 35.58
C ASP A 296 2.20 -9.49 35.26
N LEU A 297 1.95 -8.90 34.10
CA LEU A 297 0.61 -8.69 33.55
C LEU A 297 0.27 -9.90 32.70
N ALA A 298 -0.22 -10.94 33.37
CA ALA A 298 -1.02 -11.98 32.74
C ALA A 298 -2.23 -11.31 32.07
N LEU A 299 -2.15 -11.14 30.74
CA LEU A 299 -3.23 -10.61 29.92
C LEU A 299 -4.42 -11.58 29.91
N ALA A 300 -5.60 -11.00 30.08
CA ALA A 300 -6.88 -11.68 30.11
C ALA A 300 -7.28 -12.19 28.71
N ASN A 301 -7.67 -13.48 28.70
CA ASN A 301 -8.42 -14.24 27.70
C ASN A 301 -7.69 -14.89 26.49
N PRO A 302 -8.13 -16.10 26.08
CA PRO A 302 -7.22 -17.24 25.99
C PRO A 302 -7.31 -17.97 24.64
N VAL A 303 -6.18 -18.14 23.98
CA VAL A 303 -5.93 -19.43 23.34
C VAL A 303 -5.00 -20.20 24.27
N LEU A 304 -5.59 -20.78 25.32
CA LEU A 304 -4.85 -21.69 26.21
C LEU A 304 -4.31 -22.84 25.38
N ALA A 305 -3.05 -23.19 25.62
CA ALA A 305 -2.40 -24.37 25.05
C ALA A 305 -3.30 -25.60 25.22
N ALA A 306 -3.22 -26.55 24.29
CA ALA A 306 -3.86 -27.83 24.51
C ALA A 306 -3.24 -28.49 25.76
N GLU A 307 -4.08 -29.09 26.62
CA GLU A 307 -3.63 -29.74 27.86
C GLU A 307 -2.55 -30.81 27.59
N HIS A 308 -2.60 -31.42 26.40
CA HIS A 308 -1.61 -32.36 25.91
C HIS A 308 -1.24 -32.01 24.48
N PHE A 309 0.03 -31.73 24.21
CA PHE A 309 0.55 -31.45 22.87
C PHE A 309 1.89 -32.14 22.64
N VAL A 310 2.24 -32.36 21.37
CA VAL A 310 3.50 -32.99 20.98
C VAL A 310 4.61 -31.93 20.97
N PRO A 311 5.74 -32.13 21.70
CA PRO A 311 6.82 -31.15 21.73
C PRO A 311 7.39 -30.85 20.34
N SER A 312 7.83 -29.60 20.12
CA SER A 312 8.36 -29.13 18.83
C SER A 312 9.50 -30.01 18.29
N ALA A 313 10.31 -30.60 19.18
CA ALA A 313 11.42 -31.50 18.84
C ALA A 313 11.01 -32.78 18.10
N ARG A 314 9.71 -33.14 18.09
CA ARG A 314 9.18 -34.27 17.31
C ARG A 314 8.60 -33.89 15.95
N GLY A 315 8.54 -32.59 15.64
CA GLY A 315 8.17 -32.08 14.33
C GLY A 315 9.34 -32.07 13.35
N PRO A 316 9.13 -31.64 12.09
CA PRO A 316 10.21 -31.42 11.15
C PRO A 316 11.19 -30.37 11.69
N ARG A 317 12.45 -30.42 11.23
CA ARG A 317 13.49 -29.48 11.69
C ARG A 317 13.05 -28.04 11.41
N GLY A 318 12.99 -27.18 12.43
CA GLY A 318 12.51 -25.80 12.33
C GLY A 318 11.01 -25.62 12.62
N PHE A 319 10.31 -26.69 12.98
CA PHE A 319 8.95 -26.61 13.50
C PHE A 319 8.93 -26.00 14.91
N ALA A 320 8.04 -25.05 15.16
CA ALA A 320 7.91 -24.40 16.46
C ALA A 320 6.47 -23.98 16.75
N TRP A 321 5.98 -24.29 17.96
CA TRP A 321 4.67 -23.86 18.42
C TRP A 321 4.67 -22.36 18.77
N LEU A 322 3.71 -21.61 18.22
CA LEU A 322 3.30 -20.31 18.76
C LEU A 322 2.30 -20.49 19.90
N VAL A 323 1.30 -21.34 19.66
CA VAL A 323 0.33 -21.78 20.66
C VAL A 323 0.39 -23.31 20.70
N PRO A 324 0.96 -23.90 21.76
CA PRO A 324 1.18 -25.34 21.82
C PRO A 324 -0.09 -26.17 21.56
N GLY A 325 -0.01 -27.07 20.58
CA GLY A 325 -1.11 -27.95 20.16
C GLY A 325 -2.20 -27.27 19.32
N LYS A 326 -2.02 -26.00 18.92
CA LYS A 326 -3.03 -25.26 18.14
C LYS A 326 -2.46 -24.53 16.94
N LEU A 327 -1.38 -23.77 17.10
CA LEU A 327 -0.80 -22.95 16.03
C LEU A 327 0.72 -23.00 16.07
N ALA A 328 1.34 -23.38 14.95
CA ALA A 328 2.79 -23.48 14.79
C ALA A 328 3.30 -22.77 13.54
N GLY A 329 4.59 -22.47 13.53
CA GLY A 329 5.37 -22.22 12.32
C GLY A 329 6.13 -23.48 11.91
N THR A 330 6.32 -23.67 10.61
CA THR A 330 7.14 -24.75 10.05
C THR A 330 7.84 -24.28 8.78
N PRO A 331 9.01 -24.82 8.42
CA PRO A 331 9.59 -24.64 7.09
C PRO A 331 8.73 -25.30 6.03
N LEU A 332 8.93 -24.90 4.77
CA LEU A 332 8.32 -25.55 3.60
C LEU A 332 8.68 -27.06 3.59
N PRO A 333 7.68 -27.96 3.65
CA PRO A 333 7.92 -29.40 3.51
C PRO A 333 8.60 -29.72 2.19
N GLY A 334 9.58 -30.62 2.18
CA GLY A 334 10.27 -31.02 0.96
C GLY A 334 11.54 -30.21 0.63
N VAL A 335 11.92 -29.24 1.46
CA VAL A 335 13.15 -28.44 1.24
C VAL A 335 14.40 -29.17 1.67
N VAL A 336 14.35 -29.90 2.80
CA VAL A 336 15.50 -30.60 3.38
C VAL A 336 15.36 -32.11 3.28
N ASN A 337 14.18 -32.63 3.57
CA ASN A 337 13.84 -34.05 3.43
C ASN A 337 12.83 -34.25 2.30
N ASP A 338 12.48 -35.51 2.05
CA ASP A 338 11.31 -35.84 1.22
C ASP A 338 10.03 -35.20 1.80
N ALA A 339 9.20 -34.64 0.92
CA ALA A 339 7.99 -33.90 1.33
C ALA A 339 7.02 -34.78 2.13
N ASP A 340 6.86 -36.06 1.78
CA ASP A 340 5.97 -36.97 2.50
C ASP A 340 6.48 -37.25 3.92
N VAL A 341 7.80 -37.26 4.14
CA VAL A 341 8.40 -37.42 5.48
C VAL A 341 8.09 -36.22 6.38
N ASP A 342 8.26 -35.00 5.87
CA ASP A 342 7.98 -33.77 6.61
C ASP A 342 6.47 -33.64 6.90
N LEU A 343 5.60 -33.96 5.93
CA LEU A 343 4.15 -33.95 6.10
C LEU A 343 3.68 -35.00 7.14
N GLN A 344 4.27 -36.19 7.17
CA GLN A 344 4.00 -37.18 8.21
C GLN A 344 4.49 -36.73 9.59
N ALA A 345 5.59 -35.99 9.68
CA ALA A 345 6.05 -35.39 10.93
C ALA A 345 5.04 -34.35 11.45
N LEU A 346 4.54 -33.47 10.57
CA LEU A 346 3.49 -32.50 10.93
C LEU A 346 2.22 -33.17 11.41
N LYS A 347 1.75 -34.22 10.73
CA LYS A 347 0.59 -35.00 11.16
C LYS A 347 0.81 -35.62 12.54
N ARG A 348 2.00 -36.16 12.83
CA ARG A 348 2.35 -36.71 14.15
C ARG A 348 2.34 -35.66 15.25
N CYS A 349 2.65 -34.40 14.93
CA CYS A 349 2.49 -33.27 15.83
C CYS A 349 1.02 -32.86 16.05
N GLY A 350 0.08 -33.49 15.36
CA GLY A 350 -1.36 -33.21 15.45
C GLY A 350 -1.84 -32.13 14.48
N VAL A 351 -0.98 -31.61 13.59
CA VAL A 351 -1.38 -30.62 12.58
C VAL A 351 -2.42 -31.23 11.65
N THR A 352 -3.50 -30.49 11.39
CA THR A 352 -4.58 -30.90 10.49
C THR A 352 -4.68 -30.02 9.25
N VAL A 353 -4.24 -28.76 9.34
CA VAL A 353 -4.26 -27.79 8.23
C VAL A 353 -2.91 -27.09 8.11
N LEU A 354 -2.39 -27.08 6.89
CA LEU A 354 -1.20 -26.33 6.50
C LEU A 354 -1.63 -25.00 5.87
N VAL A 355 -1.04 -23.89 6.30
CA VAL A 355 -1.23 -22.56 5.72
C VAL A 355 -0.01 -22.25 4.86
N SER A 356 -0.22 -22.17 3.55
CA SER A 356 0.82 -22.02 2.53
C SER A 356 0.92 -20.58 2.07
N LEU A 357 2.06 -19.93 2.32
CA LEU A 357 2.33 -18.52 1.93
C LEU A 357 3.19 -18.39 0.67
N THR A 358 3.51 -19.48 0.00
CA THR A 358 4.33 -19.50 -1.22
C THR A 358 3.52 -19.09 -2.44
N GLU A 359 4.18 -18.54 -3.48
CA GLU A 359 3.49 -18.18 -4.73
C GLU A 359 2.81 -19.37 -5.39
N LYS A 360 3.55 -20.48 -5.50
CA LYS A 360 3.01 -21.76 -5.96
C LYS A 360 2.46 -22.52 -4.79
N ASP A 361 1.32 -23.15 -5.01
CA ASP A 361 0.74 -24.01 -4.01
C ASP A 361 1.58 -25.29 -3.82
N ILE A 362 1.48 -25.88 -2.63
CA ILE A 362 2.07 -27.18 -2.32
C ILE A 362 1.28 -28.29 -3.01
N ASP A 363 1.92 -29.43 -3.28
CA ASP A 363 1.27 -30.58 -3.90
C ASP A 363 0.07 -31.06 -3.05
N GLN A 364 -1.13 -30.80 -3.57
CA GLN A 364 -2.39 -31.17 -2.92
C GLN A 364 -2.55 -32.70 -2.82
N ALA A 365 -1.98 -33.46 -3.75
CA ALA A 365 -2.03 -34.92 -3.70
C ALA A 365 -1.19 -35.45 -2.54
N ALA A 366 -0.01 -34.87 -2.30
CA ALA A 366 0.83 -35.21 -1.14
C ALA A 366 0.15 -34.87 0.18
N LEU A 367 -0.48 -33.69 0.28
CA LEU A 367 -1.25 -33.33 1.48
C LEU A 367 -2.40 -34.30 1.75
N ALA A 368 -3.19 -34.64 0.72
CA ALA A 368 -4.31 -35.56 0.85
C ALA A 368 -3.86 -36.96 1.30
N ARG A 369 -2.78 -37.50 0.73
CA ARG A 369 -2.19 -38.79 1.14
C ARG A 369 -1.79 -38.80 2.63
N ASN A 370 -1.34 -37.66 3.14
CA ASN A 370 -0.97 -37.51 4.54
C ASN A 370 -2.14 -37.08 5.43
N GLY A 371 -3.33 -36.83 4.89
CA GLY A 371 -4.52 -36.43 5.64
C GLY A 371 -4.45 -35.00 6.17
N LEU A 372 -3.74 -34.12 5.48
CA LEU A 372 -3.64 -32.69 5.76
C LEU A 372 -4.48 -31.90 4.75
N ARG A 373 -5.05 -30.79 5.19
CA ARG A 373 -5.72 -29.82 4.31
C ARG A 373 -4.85 -28.58 4.11
N ASN A 374 -5.14 -27.81 3.07
CA ASN A 374 -4.40 -26.59 2.76
C ASN A 374 -5.28 -25.34 2.84
N VAL A 375 -4.68 -24.26 3.33
CA VAL A 375 -5.13 -22.89 3.08
C VAL A 375 -4.01 -22.19 2.33
N HIS A 376 -4.19 -22.00 1.02
CA HIS A 376 -3.23 -21.26 0.20
C HIS A 376 -3.56 -19.77 0.22
N LEU A 377 -2.58 -18.97 0.61
CA LEU A 377 -2.58 -17.52 0.45
C LEU A 377 -1.31 -17.17 -0.33
N PRO A 378 -1.38 -16.99 -1.66
CA PRO A 378 -0.20 -16.67 -2.45
C PRO A 378 0.33 -15.29 -2.06
N VAL A 379 1.60 -15.23 -1.66
CA VAL A 379 2.32 -13.99 -1.36
C VAL A 379 3.52 -13.89 -2.31
N HIS A 380 3.57 -12.83 -3.12
CA HIS A 380 4.66 -12.57 -4.07
C HIS A 380 6.02 -12.51 -3.40
N ASP A 381 7.05 -13.15 -3.96
CA ASP A 381 8.38 -13.33 -3.38
C ASP A 381 9.06 -12.01 -2.91
N ARG A 382 9.66 -12.06 -1.70
CA ARG A 382 10.26 -10.97 -0.91
C ARG A 382 9.35 -9.89 -0.28
N GLU A 383 8.04 -9.93 -0.49
CA GLU A 383 7.11 -8.99 0.17
C GLU A 383 6.38 -9.61 1.38
N PRO A 384 5.98 -8.83 2.40
CA PRO A 384 5.02 -9.25 3.42
C PRO A 384 3.60 -9.31 2.85
N PRO A 385 2.69 -10.12 3.43
CA PRO A 385 1.27 -10.06 3.10
C PRO A 385 0.70 -8.66 3.38
N SER A 386 -0.21 -8.17 2.54
CA SER A 386 -0.89 -6.90 2.77
C SER A 386 -1.76 -6.94 4.03
N VAL A 387 -2.09 -5.77 4.60
CA VAL A 387 -2.98 -5.66 5.79
C VAL A 387 -4.32 -6.37 5.57
N SER A 388 -4.90 -6.26 4.37
CA SER A 388 -6.14 -6.96 4.00
C SER A 388 -5.96 -8.46 3.89
N GLN A 389 -4.84 -8.92 3.34
CA GLN A 389 -4.51 -10.35 3.28
C GLN A 389 -4.29 -10.93 4.68
N LEU A 390 -3.60 -10.19 5.57
CA LEU A 390 -3.47 -10.55 6.98
C LEU A 390 -4.85 -10.65 7.63
N GLN A 391 -5.71 -9.64 7.48
CA GLN A 391 -7.05 -9.66 8.08
C GLN A 391 -7.89 -10.85 7.61
N MET A 392 -7.92 -11.11 6.31
CA MET A 392 -8.67 -12.24 5.75
C MET A 392 -8.11 -13.57 6.28
N LEU A 393 -6.79 -13.70 6.33
CA LEU A 393 -6.14 -14.90 6.84
C LEU A 393 -6.42 -15.10 8.33
N MET A 394 -6.34 -14.05 9.15
CA MET A 394 -6.63 -14.12 10.59
C MET A 394 -8.07 -14.56 10.85
N LEU A 395 -9.06 -13.99 10.14
CA LEU A 395 -10.46 -14.42 10.27
C LEU A 395 -10.65 -15.90 9.89
N LYS A 396 -9.97 -16.36 8.83
CA LYS A 396 -10.03 -17.76 8.38
C LYS A 396 -9.36 -18.70 9.39
N MET A 397 -8.17 -18.34 9.88
CA MET A 397 -7.45 -19.07 10.91
C MET A 397 -8.27 -19.18 12.19
N LYS A 398 -8.92 -18.08 12.63
CA LYS A 398 -9.81 -18.06 13.80
C LYS A 398 -10.94 -19.07 13.64
N ARG A 399 -11.61 -19.09 12.49
CA ARG A 399 -12.70 -20.03 12.21
C ARG A 399 -12.24 -21.48 12.26
N LEU A 400 -11.06 -21.78 11.72
CA LEU A 400 -10.49 -23.14 11.74
C LEU A 400 -10.08 -23.56 13.15
N LEU A 401 -9.40 -22.70 13.90
CA LEU A 401 -9.02 -22.97 15.29
C LEU A 401 -10.25 -23.17 16.18
N LEU A 402 -11.32 -22.38 15.99
CA LEU A 402 -12.60 -22.57 16.69
C LEU A 402 -13.30 -23.89 16.31
N ALA A 403 -13.07 -24.39 15.10
CA ALA A 403 -13.55 -25.70 14.66
C ALA A 403 -12.69 -26.87 15.20
N GLY A 404 -11.67 -26.60 16.02
CA GLY A 404 -10.78 -27.61 16.60
C GLY A 404 -9.63 -28.03 15.68
N GLU A 405 -9.39 -27.31 14.59
CA GLU A 405 -8.26 -27.59 13.70
C GLU A 405 -6.94 -27.16 14.35
N VAL A 406 -5.86 -27.86 14.00
CA VAL A 406 -4.49 -27.52 14.41
C VAL A 406 -3.73 -27.03 13.19
N LEU A 407 -3.24 -25.80 13.26
CA LEU A 407 -2.69 -25.09 12.13
C LEU A 407 -1.15 -25.07 12.18
N ALA A 408 -0.51 -25.21 11.02
CA ALA A 408 0.90 -24.88 10.84
C ALA A 408 1.07 -23.92 9.66
N VAL A 409 1.80 -22.82 9.86
CA VAL A 409 2.09 -21.82 8.82
C VAL A 409 3.47 -22.07 8.24
N HIS A 410 3.59 -22.06 6.92
CA HIS A 410 4.89 -22.12 6.24
C HIS A 410 5.02 -21.09 5.13
N CYS A 411 6.26 -20.78 4.80
CA CYS A 411 6.64 -19.99 3.63
C CYS A 411 7.91 -20.58 3.00
N LEU A 412 8.40 -19.94 1.94
CA LEU A 412 9.71 -20.27 1.38
C LEU A 412 10.80 -20.01 2.44
N ALA A 413 11.74 -20.96 2.60
CA ALA A 413 12.74 -20.89 3.67
C ALA A 413 13.52 -19.56 3.67
N GLY A 414 13.64 -18.93 4.85
CA GLY A 414 14.56 -17.81 5.07
C GLY A 414 14.04 -16.40 4.75
N LEU A 415 12.75 -16.20 4.50
CA LEU A 415 12.19 -14.87 4.18
C LEU A 415 11.30 -14.25 5.28
N GLY A 416 11.26 -14.80 6.50
CA GLY A 416 10.59 -14.18 7.66
C GLY A 416 9.04 -14.11 7.64
N ARG A 417 8.38 -14.55 6.55
CA ARG A 417 6.91 -14.44 6.38
C ARG A 417 6.10 -15.29 7.33
N THR A 418 6.57 -16.50 7.64
CA THR A 418 5.97 -17.35 8.68
C THR A 418 5.87 -16.55 9.98
N GLY A 419 6.98 -15.88 10.37
CA GLY A 419 7.02 -14.99 11.52
C GLY A 419 6.03 -13.83 11.42
N THR A 420 5.89 -13.20 10.24
CA THR A 420 4.93 -12.09 10.04
C THR A 420 3.50 -12.54 10.26
N VAL A 421 3.09 -13.69 9.73
CA VAL A 421 1.72 -14.20 9.94
C VAL A 421 1.49 -14.62 11.39
N LEU A 422 2.47 -15.24 12.03
CA LEU A 422 2.40 -15.63 13.43
C LEU A 422 2.34 -14.41 14.37
N ALA A 423 3.08 -13.35 14.08
CA ALA A 423 3.02 -12.10 14.83
C ALA A 423 1.67 -11.39 14.60
N ALA A 424 1.17 -11.37 13.35
CA ALA A 424 -0.14 -10.80 13.04
C ALA A 424 -1.27 -11.53 13.78
N TRP A 425 -1.15 -12.84 14.01
CA TRP A 425 -2.09 -13.60 14.84
C TRP A 425 -2.12 -13.11 16.28
N LEU A 426 -0.97 -12.87 16.90
CA LEU A 426 -0.91 -12.30 18.25
C LEU A 426 -1.55 -10.90 18.29
N VAL A 427 -1.29 -10.08 17.25
CA VAL A 427 -1.89 -8.75 17.12
C VAL A 427 -3.41 -8.82 17.01
N PHE A 428 -3.90 -9.75 16.20
CA PHE A 428 -5.33 -10.03 16.06
C PHE A 428 -6.01 -10.50 17.35
N GLU A 429 -5.27 -11.19 18.22
CA GLU A 429 -5.72 -11.61 19.55
C GLU A 429 -5.54 -10.51 20.63
N GLY A 430 -5.13 -9.29 20.23
CA GLY A 430 -5.09 -8.11 21.10
C GLY A 430 -3.73 -7.80 21.72
N VAL A 431 -2.65 -8.42 21.25
CA VAL A 431 -1.27 -8.06 21.63
C VAL A 431 -0.79 -6.88 20.76
N THR A 432 0.07 -6.01 21.27
CA THR A 432 0.64 -4.94 20.42
C THR A 432 1.60 -5.51 19.38
N ALA A 433 1.85 -4.81 18.27
CA ALA A 433 2.77 -5.30 17.24
C ALA A 433 4.20 -5.43 17.75
N GLU A 434 4.64 -4.51 18.61
CA GLU A 434 5.95 -4.56 19.26
C GLU A 434 6.11 -5.80 20.14
N GLU A 435 5.12 -6.09 20.99
CA GLU A 435 5.15 -7.26 21.86
C GLU A 435 4.98 -8.57 21.07
N ALA A 436 4.16 -8.57 20.02
CA ALA A 436 4.02 -9.70 19.12
C ALA A 436 5.34 -10.05 18.44
N LEU A 437 6.07 -9.04 17.94
CA LEU A 437 7.40 -9.19 17.36
C LEU A 437 8.40 -9.79 18.35
N ARG A 438 8.39 -9.29 19.59
CA ARG A 438 9.25 -9.81 20.66
C ARG A 438 8.98 -11.30 20.89
N ARG A 439 7.71 -11.70 21.05
CA ARG A 439 7.30 -13.10 21.32
C ARG A 439 7.65 -14.06 20.19
N VAL A 440 7.42 -13.68 18.93
CA VAL A 440 7.76 -14.59 17.81
C VAL A 440 9.27 -14.77 17.66
N ARG A 441 10.08 -13.75 18.01
CA ARG A 441 11.55 -13.83 17.97
C ARG A 441 12.14 -14.64 19.12
N GLU A 442 11.45 -14.74 20.26
CA GLU A 442 11.82 -15.67 21.33
C GLU A 442 11.66 -17.13 20.91
N ILE A 443 10.72 -17.42 20.00
CA ILE A 443 10.47 -18.76 19.45
C ILE A 443 11.51 -19.10 18.37
N GLU A 444 11.68 -18.20 17.40
CA GLU A 444 12.66 -18.34 16.32
C GLU A 444 13.27 -16.95 16.05
N PRO A 445 14.55 -16.71 16.41
CA PRO A 445 15.20 -15.42 16.22
C PRO A 445 15.19 -14.91 14.78
N GLN A 446 15.03 -15.81 13.80
CA GLN A 446 14.94 -15.44 12.39
C GLN A 446 13.54 -15.01 11.92
N TYR A 447 12.55 -14.96 12.81
CA TYR A 447 11.23 -14.45 12.46
C TYR A 447 11.21 -12.93 12.35
N VAL A 448 10.61 -12.47 11.25
CA VAL A 448 10.45 -11.05 10.88
C VAL A 448 11.79 -10.31 10.89
N GLN A 449 12.46 -10.27 9.73
CA GLN A 449 13.83 -9.71 9.63
C GLN A 449 13.89 -8.41 8.83
N SER A 450 12.81 -8.02 8.15
CA SER A 450 12.79 -6.80 7.35
C SER A 450 11.94 -5.70 7.99
N GLU A 451 12.39 -4.44 7.86
CA GLU A 451 11.59 -3.27 8.26
C GLU A 451 10.20 -3.27 7.59
N GLN A 452 10.10 -3.80 6.36
CA GLN A 452 8.84 -3.87 5.63
C GLN A 452 7.83 -4.81 6.30
N GLN A 453 8.30 -5.93 6.87
CA GLN A 453 7.47 -6.87 7.63
C GLN A 453 7.03 -6.28 8.97
N GLU A 454 7.93 -5.59 9.67
CA GLU A 454 7.59 -4.89 10.92
C GLU A 454 6.55 -3.79 10.68
N ARG A 455 6.74 -2.97 9.64
CA ARG A 455 5.77 -1.93 9.25
C ARG A 455 4.41 -2.51 8.88
N SER A 456 4.38 -3.68 8.24
CA SER A 456 3.12 -4.34 7.90
C SER A 456 2.35 -4.81 9.14
N LEU A 457 3.06 -5.20 10.21
CA LEU A 457 2.45 -5.54 11.49
C LEU A 457 1.91 -4.31 12.23
N LEU A 458 2.67 -3.21 12.23
CA LEU A 458 2.21 -1.94 12.81
C LEU A 458 0.98 -1.40 12.08
N ALA A 459 0.97 -1.43 10.75
CA ALA A 459 -0.18 -1.04 9.95
C ALA A 459 -1.40 -1.96 10.18
N TYR A 460 -1.16 -3.23 10.49
CA TYR A 460 -2.22 -4.18 10.86
C TYR A 460 -2.81 -3.89 12.24
N GLU A 461 -1.98 -3.59 13.24
CA GLU A 461 -2.42 -3.15 14.57
C GLU A 461 -3.24 -1.86 14.49
N GLU A 462 -2.75 -0.86 13.76
CA GLU A 462 -3.44 0.43 13.57
C GLU A 462 -4.84 0.22 12.98
N MET A 463 -4.96 -0.62 11.95
CA MET A 463 -6.26 -0.97 11.34
C MET A 463 -7.23 -1.66 12.33
N LEU A 464 -6.74 -2.47 13.26
CA LEU A 464 -7.58 -3.10 14.28
C LEU A 464 -8.05 -2.08 15.34
N LEU A 465 -7.15 -1.18 15.77
CA LEU A 465 -7.49 -0.12 16.72
C LEU A 465 -8.53 0.85 16.15
N GLU A 466 -8.41 1.23 14.87
CA GLU A 466 -9.39 2.06 14.16
C GLU A 466 -10.79 1.44 14.06
N LYS A 467 -10.93 0.11 14.21
CA LYS A 467 -12.23 -0.59 14.20
C LYS A 467 -12.87 -0.73 15.58
N MET A 468 -12.09 -0.51 16.64
CA MET A 468 -12.54 -0.65 18.03
C MET A 468 -12.98 0.67 18.66
N GLY A 469 -12.52 1.80 18.12
CA GLY A 469 -13.03 3.15 18.44
C GLY A 469 -14.12 3.59 17.48
#